data_AF-A0A2D6YQD6-F1
#
_entry.id   AF-A0A2D6YQD6-F1
#
_cell.length_a   1.000
_cell.length_b   1.000
_cell.length_c   1.000
_cell.angle_alpha   90.00
_cell.angle_beta   90.00
_cell.angle_gamma   90.00
#
_symmetry.space_group_name_H-M   'P 1'
#
loop_
_entity.id
_entity.type
_entity.pdbx_description
1 polymer ?
#
loop_
_entity_poly.entity_id
_entity_poly.type
_entity_poly.pdbx_seq_one_letter_code
_entity_poly.pdbx_strand_id
1 'polypeptide(L)'
;MALEAVGHAIYPPPAEIEALSRAMGDAMAAGDTDRYREVQAEMTPVLSAWLGDAPVGALLAVVLAWIGGGVVGALVAAVIAPAGKIWFALLVGAFDVVGIVMVTDQFSHPVWMPVLGIAGTIAATGGVGFLLARGRPRPRPDNA
;
A
#
# COMPACT_ATOMS: atom_id res chain seq x y z
N MET A 1 -9.23 9.89 9.16
CA MET A 1 -9.50 11.16 9.86
C MET A 1 -8.28 12.09 9.95
N ALA A 2 -7.33 11.98 10.90
CA ALA A 2 -6.28 13.02 11.04
C ALA A 2 -5.26 13.06 9.87
N LEU A 3 -4.73 11.91 9.45
CA LEU A 3 -3.78 11.83 8.32
C LEU A 3 -4.44 12.24 6.99
N GLU A 4 -5.69 11.83 6.83
CA GLU A 4 -6.56 12.15 5.70
C GLU A 4 -6.89 13.65 5.63
N ALA A 5 -7.22 14.29 6.76
CA ALA A 5 -7.44 15.72 6.82
C ALA A 5 -6.19 16.54 6.49
N VAL A 6 -5.01 16.07 6.94
CA VAL A 6 -3.73 16.68 6.56
C VAL A 6 -3.47 16.50 5.06
N GLY A 7 -3.75 15.31 4.52
CA GLY A 7 -3.65 15.03 3.09
C GLY A 7 -4.51 15.99 2.26
N HIS A 8 -5.79 16.13 2.59
CA HIS A 8 -6.71 17.02 1.88
C HIS A 8 -6.41 18.52 2.08
N ALA A 9 -5.78 18.89 3.19
CA ALA A 9 -5.33 20.28 3.39
C ALA A 9 -4.15 20.64 2.48
N ILE A 10 -3.25 19.69 2.20
CA ILE A 10 -2.07 19.90 1.35
C ILE A 10 -2.42 19.68 -0.12
N TYR A 11 -3.22 18.65 -0.40
CA TYR A 11 -3.66 18.22 -1.73
C TYR A 11 -5.18 18.07 -1.75
N PRO A 12 -5.92 19.17 -1.96
CA PRO A 12 -7.37 19.10 -2.06
C PRO A 12 -7.77 18.29 -3.30
N PRO A 13 -8.85 17.48 -3.20
CA PRO A 13 -9.34 16.75 -4.34
C PRO A 13 -9.93 17.72 -5.37
N PRO A 14 -9.88 17.41 -6.67
CA PRO A 14 -10.62 18.15 -7.68
C PRO A 14 -12.12 18.18 -7.35
N ALA A 15 -12.77 19.32 -7.62
CA ALA A 15 -14.18 19.52 -7.32
C ALA A 15 -15.10 18.46 -7.95
N GLU A 16 -14.74 17.94 -9.12
CA GLU A 16 -15.48 16.89 -9.82
C GLU A 16 -15.42 15.54 -9.09
N ILE A 17 -14.22 15.13 -8.64
CA ILE A 17 -14.04 13.91 -7.84
C ILE A 17 -14.75 14.06 -6.48
N GLU A 18 -14.70 15.24 -5.88
CA GLU A 18 -15.39 15.50 -4.62
C GLU A 18 -16.92 15.41 -4.79
N ALA A 19 -17.48 15.95 -5.88
CA ALA A 19 -18.90 15.85 -6.19
C ALA A 19 -19.35 14.40 -6.41
N LEU A 20 -18.58 13.63 -7.17
CA LEU A 20 -18.85 12.20 -7.40
C LEU A 20 -18.71 11.39 -6.10
N SER A 21 -17.70 11.66 -5.29
CA SER A 21 -17.53 11.01 -3.98
C SER A 21 -18.69 11.29 -3.04
N ARG A 22 -19.23 12.52 -3.02
CA ARG A 22 -20.44 12.85 -2.24
C ARG A 22 -21.66 12.12 -2.78
N ALA A 23 -21.89 12.14 -4.09
CA ALA A 23 -23.01 11.44 -4.71
C ALA A 23 -22.98 9.92 -4.45
N MET A 24 -21.79 9.32 -4.43
CA MET A 24 -21.60 7.92 -4.08
C MET A 24 -21.94 7.64 -2.61
N GLY A 25 -21.52 8.53 -1.70
CA GLY A 25 -21.85 8.46 -0.28
C GLY A 25 -23.35 8.60 -0.01
N ASP A 26 -24.00 9.53 -0.70
CA ASP A 26 -25.46 9.74 -0.60
C ASP A 26 -26.23 8.52 -1.10
N ALA A 27 -25.82 7.92 -2.22
CA ALA A 27 -26.42 6.69 -2.74
C ALA A 27 -26.25 5.50 -1.78
N MET A 28 -25.07 5.36 -1.17
CA MET A 28 -24.82 4.33 -0.15
C MET A 28 -25.70 4.55 1.09
N ALA A 29 -25.82 5.79 1.58
CA ALA A 29 -26.65 6.13 2.73
C ALA A 29 -28.15 5.88 2.46
N ALA A 30 -28.60 6.11 1.23
CA ALA A 30 -29.97 5.86 0.79
C ALA A 30 -30.26 4.37 0.48
N GLY A 31 -29.23 3.53 0.40
CA GLY A 31 -29.36 2.13 -0.03
C GLY A 31 -29.67 1.97 -1.52
N ASP A 32 -29.43 3.01 -2.33
CA ASP A 32 -29.70 3.01 -3.77
C ASP A 32 -28.54 2.37 -4.53
N THR A 33 -28.65 1.06 -4.76
CA THR A 33 -27.59 0.30 -5.43
C THR A 33 -27.42 0.63 -6.90
N ASP A 34 -28.48 1.11 -7.56
CA ASP A 34 -28.43 1.43 -8.99
C ASP A 34 -27.69 2.75 -9.18
N ARG A 35 -28.05 3.77 -8.40
CA ARG A 35 -27.32 5.05 -8.40
C ARG A 35 -25.86 4.86 -7.99
N TYR A 36 -25.59 4.01 -7.01
CA TYR A 36 -24.21 3.71 -6.60
C TYR A 36 -23.37 3.16 -7.76
N ARG A 37 -23.92 2.23 -8.56
CA ARG A 37 -23.22 1.65 -9.73
C ARG A 37 -22.98 2.69 -10.82
N GLU A 38 -23.95 3.56 -11.07
CA GLU A 38 -23.80 4.66 -12.03
C GLU A 38 -22.66 5.59 -11.63
N VAL A 39 -22.66 6.07 -10.38
CA VAL A 39 -21.61 6.98 -9.88
C VAL A 39 -20.24 6.29 -9.90
N GLN A 40 -20.18 4.99 -9.59
CA GLN A 40 -18.94 4.22 -9.68
C GLN A 40 -18.39 4.15 -11.12
N ALA A 41 -19.27 3.94 -12.09
CA ALA A 41 -18.91 3.91 -13.50
C ALA A 41 -18.43 5.29 -14.02
N GLU A 42 -19.03 6.38 -13.53
CA GLU A 42 -18.61 7.75 -13.83
C GLU A 42 -17.27 8.11 -13.16
N MET A 43 -17.04 7.68 -11.93
CA MET A 43 -15.86 8.05 -11.15
C MET A 43 -14.56 7.41 -11.66
N THR A 44 -14.63 6.19 -12.17
CA THR A 44 -13.45 5.42 -12.63
C THR A 44 -12.61 6.15 -13.69
N PRO A 45 -13.18 6.63 -14.82
CA PRO A 45 -12.41 7.36 -15.83
C PRO A 45 -11.90 8.72 -15.32
N VAL A 46 -12.69 9.44 -14.50
CA VAL A 46 -12.30 10.74 -13.94
C VAL A 46 -11.09 10.59 -13.01
N LEU A 47 -11.14 9.61 -12.11
CA LEU A 47 -10.03 9.32 -11.18
C LEU A 47 -8.78 8.87 -11.95
N SER A 48 -8.94 8.03 -12.98
CA SER A 48 -7.83 7.55 -13.80
C SER A 48 -7.14 8.68 -14.57
N ALA A 49 -7.91 9.62 -15.12
CA ALA A 49 -7.36 10.80 -15.79
C ALA A 49 -6.57 11.68 -14.81
N TRP A 50 -7.13 11.92 -13.62
CA TRP A 50 -6.49 12.74 -12.61
C TRP A 50 -5.21 12.11 -12.02
N LEU A 51 -5.18 10.79 -11.83
CA LEU A 51 -4.00 10.09 -11.30
C LEU A 51 -2.75 10.25 -12.17
N GLY A 52 -2.90 10.47 -13.47
CA GLY A 52 -1.79 10.75 -14.39
C GLY A 52 -1.10 12.08 -14.10
N ASP A 53 -1.87 13.07 -13.67
CA ASP A 53 -1.41 14.44 -13.39
C ASP A 53 -1.29 14.73 -11.88
N ALA A 54 -1.52 13.72 -11.05
CA ALA A 54 -1.52 13.88 -9.60
C ALA A 54 -0.15 14.36 -9.09
N PRO A 55 -0.12 15.21 -8.05
CA PRO A 55 1.12 15.71 -7.47
C PRO A 55 2.05 14.55 -7.06
N VAL A 56 3.30 14.58 -7.53
CA VAL A 56 4.30 13.53 -7.25
C VAL A 56 4.45 13.26 -5.75
N GLY A 57 4.35 14.30 -4.92
CA GLY A 57 4.42 14.17 -3.45
C GLY A 57 3.30 13.30 -2.87
N ALA A 58 2.08 13.40 -3.40
CA ALA A 58 0.96 12.57 -2.96
C ALA A 58 1.19 11.09 -3.35
N LEU A 59 1.65 10.83 -4.57
CA LEU A 59 1.97 9.49 -5.04
C LEU A 59 3.13 8.85 -4.25
N LEU A 60 4.15 9.65 -3.90
CA LEU A 60 5.25 9.19 -3.06
C LEU A 60 4.80 8.83 -1.65
N ALA A 61 3.83 9.56 -1.07
CA ALA A 61 3.28 9.22 0.24
C ALA A 61 2.65 7.82 0.23
N VAL A 62 1.97 7.46 -0.87
CA VAL A 62 1.40 6.11 -1.06
C VAL A 62 2.51 5.06 -1.17
N VAL A 63 3.55 5.30 -1.96
CA VAL A 63 4.71 4.38 -2.08
C VAL A 63 5.37 4.14 -0.72
N LEU A 64 5.57 5.20 0.06
CA LEU A 64 6.15 5.10 1.40
C LEU A 64 5.23 4.35 2.37
N ALA A 65 3.91 4.51 2.23
CA ALA A 65 2.93 3.76 3.03
C ALA A 65 2.98 2.25 2.73
N TRP A 66 3.09 1.85 1.45
CA TRP A 66 3.28 0.45 1.06
C TRP A 66 4.56 -0.13 1.68
N ILE A 67 5.70 0.52 1.44
CA ILE A 67 6.99 0.08 1.99
C ILE A 67 6.95 0.03 3.51
N GLY A 68 6.37 1.04 4.16
CA GLY A 68 6.24 1.11 5.61
C GLY A 68 5.38 -0.02 6.17
N GLY A 69 4.24 -0.31 5.55
CA GLY A 69 3.40 -1.45 5.88
C GLY A 69 4.14 -2.78 5.77
N GLY A 70 4.85 -2.99 4.65
CA GLY A 70 5.70 -4.16 4.43
C GLY A 70 6.78 -4.31 5.50
N VAL A 71 7.48 -3.22 5.86
CA VAL A 71 8.52 -3.21 6.92
C VAL A 71 7.93 -3.63 8.27
N VAL A 72 6.82 -3.03 8.68
CA VAL A 72 6.18 -3.34 9.97
C VAL A 72 5.72 -4.80 10.00
N GLY A 73 5.05 -5.27 8.95
CA GLY A 73 4.60 -6.66 8.85
C GLY A 73 5.77 -7.65 8.85
N ALA A 74 6.84 -7.37 8.10
CA ALA A 74 8.03 -8.20 8.06
C ALA A 74 8.77 -8.24 9.39
N LEU A 75 8.84 -7.12 10.12
CA LEU A 75 9.41 -7.07 11.47
C LEU A 75 8.66 -8.00 12.41
N VAL A 76 7.33 -7.90 12.44
CA VAL A 76 6.48 -8.76 13.28
C VAL A 76 6.68 -10.23 12.93
N ALA A 77 6.60 -10.58 11.63
CA ALA A 77 6.75 -11.96 11.17
C ALA A 77 8.14 -12.54 11.49
N ALA A 78 9.21 -11.78 11.24
CA ALA A 78 10.58 -12.22 11.49
C ALA A 78 10.94 -12.30 12.98
N VAL A 79 10.32 -11.49 13.84
CA VAL A 79 10.50 -11.57 15.29
C VAL A 79 9.86 -12.83 15.86
N ILE A 80 8.66 -13.19 15.39
CA ILE A 80 7.94 -14.38 15.85
C ILE A 80 8.57 -15.67 15.30
N ALA A 81 9.19 -15.62 14.12
CA ALA A 81 9.74 -16.80 13.46
C ALA A 81 10.90 -17.48 14.24
N PRO A 82 10.76 -18.76 14.63
CA PRO A 82 11.81 -19.51 15.35
C PRO A 82 13.02 -19.83 14.48
N ALA A 83 12.85 -19.95 13.17
CA ALA A 83 13.91 -20.13 12.17
C ALA A 83 13.46 -19.51 10.84
N GLY A 84 14.38 -19.34 9.89
CA GLY A 84 14.01 -18.86 8.55
C GLY A 84 13.44 -17.45 8.50
N LYS A 85 13.88 -16.55 9.38
CA LYS A 85 13.36 -15.17 9.49
C LYS A 85 13.29 -14.42 8.17
N ILE A 86 14.28 -14.63 7.30
CA ILE A 86 14.31 -14.03 5.96
C ILE A 86 13.13 -14.49 5.10
N TRP A 87 12.75 -15.77 5.16
CA TRP A 87 11.66 -16.32 4.37
C TRP A 87 10.30 -15.80 4.85
N PHE A 88 10.09 -15.72 6.17
CA PHE A 88 8.85 -15.16 6.71
C PHE A 88 8.73 -13.66 6.43
N ALA A 89 9.82 -12.90 6.50
CA ALA A 89 9.83 -11.49 6.12
C ALA A 89 9.50 -11.29 4.63
N LEU A 90 10.14 -12.07 3.74
CA LEU A 90 9.88 -12.02 2.30
C LEU A 90 8.47 -12.48 1.94
N LEU A 91 7.89 -13.44 2.67
CA LEU A 91 6.51 -13.87 2.47
C LEU A 91 5.53 -12.72 2.70
N VAL A 92 5.74 -11.93 3.77
CA VAL A 92 4.94 -10.72 4.01
C VAL A 92 5.12 -9.71 2.86
N GLY A 93 6.36 -9.50 2.42
CA GLY A 93 6.64 -8.63 1.26
C GLY A 93 5.94 -9.11 -0.02
N ALA A 94 5.85 -10.43 -0.24
CA ALA A 94 5.14 -10.99 -1.38
C ALA A 94 3.63 -10.71 -1.31
N PHE A 95 3.00 -10.83 -0.14
CA PHE A 95 1.59 -10.46 0.03
C PHE A 95 1.35 -8.97 -0.22
N ASP A 96 2.24 -8.11 0.27
CA ASP A 96 2.16 -6.67 0.04
C ASP A 96 2.32 -6.33 -1.46
N VAL A 97 3.27 -6.97 -2.16
CA VAL A 97 3.43 -6.85 -3.61
C VAL A 97 2.17 -7.26 -4.37
N VAL A 98 1.50 -8.34 -3.96
CA VAL A 98 0.22 -8.74 -4.56
C VAL A 98 -0.82 -7.63 -4.36
N GLY A 99 -0.89 -7.03 -3.17
CA GLY A 99 -1.75 -5.88 -2.89
C GLY A 99 -1.45 -4.69 -3.80
N ILE A 100 -0.17 -4.36 -3.98
CA ILE A 100 0.28 -3.28 -4.89
C ILE A 100 -0.17 -3.58 -6.32
N VAL A 101 0.05 -4.80 -6.82
CA VAL A 101 -0.36 -5.19 -8.17
C VAL A 101 -1.88 -5.06 -8.32
N MET A 102 -2.65 -5.59 -7.37
CA MET A 102 -4.12 -5.51 -7.40
C MET A 102 -4.64 -4.08 -7.44
N VAL A 103 -4.10 -3.16 -6.63
CA VAL A 103 -4.56 -1.76 -6.65
C VAL A 103 -4.12 -1.04 -7.92
N THR A 104 -2.95 -1.38 -8.47
CA THR A 104 -2.44 -0.76 -9.70
C THR A 104 -3.08 -1.31 -10.98
N ASP A 105 -3.74 -2.46 -10.91
CA ASP A 105 -4.55 -3.02 -12.01
C ASP A 105 -5.95 -2.40 -12.06
N GLN A 106 -6.46 -1.91 -10.92
CA GLN A 106 -7.78 -1.26 -10.84
C GLN A 106 -7.78 0.16 -11.42
N PHE A 107 -6.69 0.91 -11.25
CA PHE A 107 -6.57 2.29 -11.72
C PHE A 107 -5.24 2.49 -12.45
N SER A 108 -5.23 3.33 -13.49
CA SER A 108 -3.99 3.66 -14.19
C SER A 108 -3.09 4.53 -13.30
N HIS A 109 -1.91 4.03 -12.97
CA HIS A 109 -0.89 4.76 -12.21
C HIS A 109 0.33 5.04 -13.10
N PRO A 110 1.12 6.09 -12.80
CA PRO A 110 2.42 6.28 -13.41
C PRO A 110 3.33 5.08 -13.17
N VAL A 111 3.97 4.54 -14.22
CA VAL A 111 4.75 3.28 -14.18
C VAL A 111 5.82 3.27 -13.07
N TRP A 112 6.41 4.42 -12.76
CA TRP A 112 7.44 4.52 -11.72
C TRP A 112 6.91 4.16 -10.32
N MET A 113 5.63 4.40 -10.04
CA MET A 113 5.01 4.23 -8.72
C MET A 113 4.93 2.75 -8.30
N PRO A 114 4.31 1.83 -9.07
CA PRO A 114 4.33 0.40 -8.73
C PRO A 114 5.75 -0.17 -8.77
N VAL A 115 6.62 0.29 -9.68
CA VAL A 115 8.01 -0.17 -9.73
C VAL A 115 8.75 0.15 -8.42
N LEU A 116 8.65 1.39 -7.92
CA LEU A 116 9.25 1.76 -6.65
C LEU A 116 8.59 1.07 -5.46
N GLY A 117 7.26 0.92 -5.47
CA GLY A 117 6.53 0.20 -4.43
C GLY A 117 7.00 -1.25 -4.31
N ILE A 118 6.98 -1.99 -5.43
CA ILE A 118 7.36 -3.41 -5.47
C ILE A 118 8.84 -3.59 -5.11
N ALA A 119 9.74 -2.86 -5.77
CA ALA A 119 11.17 -2.98 -5.52
C ALA A 119 11.51 -2.56 -4.09
N GLY A 120 10.92 -1.46 -3.61
CA GLY A 120 11.09 -0.93 -2.26
C GLY A 120 10.60 -1.90 -1.19
N THR A 121 9.40 -2.47 -1.34
CA THR A 121 8.84 -3.46 -0.41
C THR A 121 9.72 -4.71 -0.36
N ILE A 122 10.13 -5.27 -1.50
CA ILE A 122 11.00 -6.46 -1.52
C ILE A 122 12.34 -6.17 -0.84
N ALA A 123 12.98 -5.05 -1.18
CA ALA A 123 14.25 -4.66 -0.59
C ALA A 123 14.14 -4.44 0.92
N ALA A 124 13.11 -3.75 1.37
CA ALA A 124 12.92 -3.41 2.77
C ALA A 124 12.58 -4.66 3.62
N THR A 125 11.66 -5.50 3.16
CA THR A 125 11.28 -6.74 3.86
C THR A 125 12.44 -7.75 3.88
N GLY A 126 13.14 -7.92 2.77
CA GLY A 126 14.36 -8.73 2.70
C GLY A 126 15.46 -8.20 3.64
N GLY A 127 15.64 -6.88 3.68
CA GLY A 127 16.57 -6.21 4.59
C GLY A 127 16.25 -6.48 6.07
N VAL A 128 14.98 -6.38 6.47
CA VAL A 128 14.51 -6.71 7.82
C VAL A 128 14.84 -8.17 8.17
N GLY A 129 14.46 -9.11 7.30
CA GLY A 129 14.69 -10.53 7.51
C GLY A 129 16.18 -10.87 7.63
N PHE A 130 17.02 -10.23 6.81
CA PHE A 130 18.47 -10.38 6.83
C PHE A 130 19.12 -9.84 8.08
N LEU A 131 18.76 -8.62 8.50
CA LEU A 131 19.29 -8.01 9.73
C LEU A 131 18.93 -8.84 10.96
N LEU A 132 17.70 -9.33 11.05
CA LEU A 132 17.25 -10.15 12.19
C LEU A 132 17.80 -11.58 12.16
N ALA A 133 18.17 -12.10 10.99
CA ALA A 133 18.83 -13.40 10.88
C ALA A 133 20.30 -13.36 11.32
N ARG A 134 21.01 -12.24 11.07
CA ARG A 134 22.42 -12.06 11.46
C ARG A 134 22.66 -12.01 12.97
N GLY A 135 21.65 -11.64 13.76
CA GLY A 135 21.76 -11.47 15.21
C GLY A 135 21.69 -12.75 16.04
N ARG A 136 21.57 -13.95 15.45
CA ARG A 136 21.52 -15.21 16.24
C ARG A 136 22.93 -15.72 16.60
N PRO A 137 23.26 -15.89 17.89
CA PRO A 137 24.45 -16.61 18.31
C PRO A 137 24.41 -18.04 17.75
N ARG A 138 25.54 -18.53 17.23
CA ARG A 138 25.67 -19.94 16.86
C ARG A 138 25.38 -20.80 18.11
N PRO A 139 24.67 -21.93 17.97
CA PRO A 139 24.55 -22.89 19.06
C PRO A 139 25.97 -23.24 19.54
N ARG A 140 26.23 -23.07 20.84
CA ARG A 140 27.49 -23.52 21.43
C ARG A 140 27.50 -25.04 21.24
N PRO A 141 28.55 -25.65 20.66
CA PRO A 141 28.62 -27.10 20.59
C PRO A 141 28.59 -27.63 22.02
N ASP A 142 27.57 -28.42 22.34
CA ASP A 142 27.49 -29.11 23.62
C ASP A 142 28.68 -30.06 23.69
N ASN A 143 29.56 -29.83 24.68
CA ASN A 143 30.70 -30.71 24.92
C ASN A 143 30.15 -32.07 25.37
N ALA A 144 30.36 -33.08 24.53
CA ALA A 144 30.09 -34.48 24.83
C ALA A 144 30.97 -35.00 25.98
#